data_AF-A0A078H1G8-F1
#
_entry.id   AF-A0A078H1G8-F1
#
_cell.length_a   1.000
_cell.length_b   1.000
_cell.length_c   1.000
_cell.angle_alpha   90.00
_cell.angle_beta   90.00
_cell.angle_gamma   90.00
#
_symmetry.space_group_name_H-M   'P 1'
#
loop_
_entity.id
_entity.type
_entity.pdbx_description
1 polymer ?
#
loop_
_entity_poly.entity_id
_entity_poly.type
_entity_poly.pdbx_seq_one_letter_code
_entity_poly.pdbx_strand_id
1 'polypeptide(L)'
;MGGVDLWQNDYEHDDDNFSIQSMHDKTLEVVCVRGAWHLGKLQVGLSQARRLAQGNVVRIHVSSPFPVQIDGEPFIQQPGSLEITHHGQVFMLRRASDEPRGHAAAIMNEVLLDAECKGVINAAQKKQLLQQMALNLF
;
A
#
# COMPACT_ATOMS: atom_id res chain seq x y z
N MET A 1 -13.12 2.82 -13.54
CA MET A 1 -13.25 1.93 -12.36
C MET A 1 -11.86 1.81 -11.75
N GLY A 2 -11.68 2.31 -10.53
CA GLY A 2 -10.40 2.29 -9.81
C GLY A 2 -10.66 2.06 -8.34
N GLY A 3 -9.64 1.64 -7.59
CA GLY A 3 -9.73 1.44 -6.14
C GLY A 3 -9.80 -0.01 -5.66
N VAL A 4 -9.57 -1.00 -6.53
CA VAL A 4 -9.31 -2.39 -6.09
C VAL A 4 -7.80 -2.53 -5.85
N ASP A 5 -7.41 -3.05 -4.70
CA ASP A 5 -6.04 -3.48 -4.45
C ASP A 5 -5.79 -4.81 -5.17
N LEU A 6 -4.82 -4.83 -6.07
CA LEU A 6 -4.48 -6.01 -6.86
C LEU A 6 -3.29 -6.79 -6.26
N TRP A 7 -2.55 -6.21 -5.32
CA TRP A 7 -1.34 -6.81 -4.76
C TRP A 7 -1.54 -7.30 -3.33
N GLN A 8 -2.15 -6.47 -2.47
CA GLN A 8 -2.35 -6.80 -1.07
C GLN A 8 -3.58 -7.69 -0.91
N ASN A 9 -3.38 -8.84 -0.28
CA ASN A 9 -4.43 -9.76 0.11
C ASN A 9 -4.12 -10.29 1.51
N ASP A 10 -5.05 -10.11 2.45
CA ASP A 10 -4.92 -10.55 3.85
C ASP A 10 -5.05 -12.07 4.02
N TYR A 11 -5.24 -12.80 2.92
CA TYR A 11 -5.27 -14.25 2.94
C TYR A 11 -3.85 -14.77 2.69
N GLU A 12 -3.19 -15.08 3.81
CA GLU A 12 -1.89 -15.73 3.91
C GLU A 12 -1.71 -16.81 2.83
N HIS A 13 -0.93 -16.47 1.79
CA HIS A 13 -0.20 -17.44 1.01
C HIS A 13 1.28 -17.23 1.33
N ASP A 14 1.75 -18.00 2.32
CA ASP A 14 3.15 -18.16 2.75
C ASP A 14 4.09 -18.69 1.64
N ASP A 15 3.55 -19.03 0.46
CA ASP A 15 4.29 -19.74 -0.60
C ASP A 15 4.95 -18.83 -1.65
N ASP A 16 4.64 -17.53 -1.66
CA ASP A 16 5.27 -16.61 -2.61
C ASP A 16 6.31 -15.73 -1.91
N ASN A 17 7.56 -15.85 -2.33
CA ASN A 17 8.71 -15.06 -1.87
C ASN A 17 8.66 -13.58 -2.33
N PHE A 18 7.46 -12.99 -2.43
CA PHE A 18 7.22 -11.60 -2.84
C PHE A 18 7.25 -10.66 -1.63
N SER A 19 7.74 -9.44 -1.84
CA SER A 19 7.73 -8.42 -0.81
C SER A 19 6.40 -7.67 -0.77
N ILE A 20 6.19 -6.93 0.31
CA ILE A 20 5.10 -5.95 0.42
C ILE A 20 5.28 -4.90 -0.67
N GLN A 21 4.19 -4.54 -1.35
CA GLN A 21 4.19 -3.49 -2.38
C GLN A 21 4.58 -2.14 -1.79
N SER A 22 5.37 -1.40 -2.53
CA SER A 22 5.75 -0.03 -2.18
C SER A 22 5.91 0.84 -3.42
N MET A 23 5.39 2.07 -3.37
CA MET A 23 5.53 3.00 -4.50
C MET A 23 6.94 3.60 -4.64
N HIS A 24 7.84 3.40 -3.68
CA HIS A 24 9.12 4.12 -3.60
C HIS A 24 10.35 3.19 -3.52
N ASP A 25 10.15 1.88 -3.61
CA ASP A 25 11.23 0.89 -3.54
C ASP A 25 11.83 0.55 -4.92
N LYS A 26 11.27 1.13 -5.99
CA LYS A 26 11.69 0.95 -7.40
C LYS A 26 11.46 -0.47 -7.91
N THR A 27 10.53 -1.18 -7.30
CA THR A 27 10.17 -2.53 -7.68
C THR A 27 8.79 -2.52 -8.33
N LEU A 28 8.64 -3.24 -9.44
CA LEU A 28 7.37 -3.36 -10.15
C LEU A 28 6.66 -4.66 -9.77
N GLU A 29 5.38 -4.55 -9.47
CA GLU A 29 4.48 -5.67 -9.23
C GLU A 29 3.81 -6.13 -10.54
N VAL A 30 3.89 -7.44 -10.84
CA VAL A 30 3.22 -8.02 -12.02
C VAL A 30 2.10 -8.94 -11.58
N VAL A 31 0.87 -8.61 -11.97
CA VAL A 31 -0.34 -9.36 -11.65
C VAL A 31 -1.11 -9.79 -12.90
N CYS A 32 -1.87 -10.88 -12.78
CA CYS A 32 -2.72 -11.41 -13.84
C CYS A 32 -4.17 -11.49 -13.39
N VAL A 33 -5.07 -10.97 -14.24
CA VAL A 33 -6.52 -11.13 -14.14
C VAL A 33 -7.02 -11.96 -15.31
N ARG A 34 -7.93 -12.90 -15.03
CA ARG A 34 -8.39 -13.92 -15.99
C ARG A 34 -9.77 -13.57 -16.53
N GLY A 35 -9.81 -12.69 -17.52
CA GLY A 35 -11.04 -12.28 -18.19
C GLY A 35 -11.99 -11.45 -17.30
N ALA A 36 -13.12 -11.06 -17.88
CA ALA A 36 -14.05 -10.10 -17.28
C ALA A 36 -14.76 -10.64 -16.02
N TRP A 37 -15.09 -11.94 -15.97
CA TRP A 37 -15.71 -12.53 -14.78
C TRP A 37 -14.76 -12.52 -13.57
N HIS A 38 -13.48 -12.85 -13.78
CA HIS A 38 -12.50 -12.75 -12.71
C HIS A 38 -12.38 -11.30 -12.21
N LEU A 39 -12.30 -10.34 -13.14
CA LEU A 39 -12.27 -8.92 -12.80
C LEU A 39 -13.51 -8.46 -12.01
N GLY A 40 -14.70 -8.92 -12.39
CA GLY A 40 -15.94 -8.62 -11.67
C GLY A 40 -15.92 -9.11 -10.23
N LYS A 41 -15.42 -10.33 -9.99
CA LYS A 41 -15.25 -10.87 -8.63
C LYS A 41 -14.20 -10.10 -7.81
N LEU A 42 -13.12 -9.61 -8.44
CA LEU A 42 -12.13 -8.76 -7.77
C LEU A 42 -12.78 -7.48 -7.24
N GLN A 43 -13.64 -6.85 -8.05
CA GLN A 43 -14.31 -5.60 -7.69
C GLN A 43 -15.21 -5.71 -6.45
N VAL A 44 -15.75 -6.90 -6.18
CA VAL A 44 -16.64 -7.18 -5.04
C VAL A 44 -15.94 -7.95 -3.90
N GLY A 45 -14.62 -8.15 -3.98
CA GLY A 45 -13.85 -8.85 -2.94
C GLY A 45 -14.08 -10.37 -2.87
N LEU A 46 -14.58 -10.98 -3.95
CA LEU A 46 -14.84 -12.43 -4.05
C LEU A 46 -13.74 -13.21 -4.78
N SER A 47 -12.65 -12.55 -5.17
CA SER A 47 -11.50 -13.14 -5.85
C SER A 47 -10.27 -12.27 -5.63
N GLN A 48 -9.11 -12.76 -6.07
CA GLN A 48 -7.81 -12.09 -5.95
C GLN A 48 -7.01 -12.18 -7.24
N ALA A 49 -6.26 -11.13 -7.55
CA ALA A 49 -5.40 -11.14 -8.72
C ALA A 49 -4.23 -12.09 -8.48
N ARG A 50 -3.80 -12.80 -9.51
CA ARG A 50 -2.67 -13.72 -9.38
C ARG A 50 -1.37 -12.94 -9.50
N ARG A 51 -0.56 -12.93 -8.44
CA ARG A 51 0.83 -12.43 -8.50
C ARG A 51 1.66 -13.32 -9.42
N LEU A 52 2.43 -12.70 -10.32
CA LEU A 52 3.25 -13.41 -11.30
C LEU A 52 4.74 -13.19 -11.05
N ALA A 53 5.12 -11.96 -10.76
CA ALA A 53 6.52 -11.59 -10.58
C ALA A 53 6.62 -10.26 -9.82
N GLN A 54 7.81 -10.00 -9.30
CA GLN A 54 8.21 -8.72 -8.75
C GLN A 54 9.66 -8.44 -9.16
N GLY A 55 9.99 -7.21 -9.57
CA GLY A 55 11.37 -6.87 -9.93
C GLY A 55 11.56 -5.45 -10.46
N ASN A 56 12.82 -5.02 -10.54
CA ASN A 56 13.19 -3.66 -10.99
C ASN A 56 13.18 -3.49 -12.52
N VAL A 57 13.22 -4.60 -13.26
CA VAL A 57 13.17 -4.65 -14.72
C VAL A 57 12.16 -5.72 -15.13
N VAL A 58 11.08 -5.30 -15.78
CA VAL A 58 10.04 -6.21 -16.27
C VAL A 58 10.04 -6.20 -17.79
N ARG A 59 10.23 -7.38 -18.39
CA ARG A 59 10.26 -7.53 -19.84
C ARG A 59 9.16 -8.47 -20.33
N ILE A 60 8.21 -7.91 -21.06
CA ILE A 60 7.03 -8.62 -21.59
C ILE A 60 7.29 -8.92 -23.05
N HIS A 61 7.15 -10.19 -23.44
CA HIS A 61 7.20 -10.60 -24.85
C HIS A 61 5.79 -10.81 -25.38
N VAL A 62 5.56 -10.29 -26.57
CA VAL A 62 4.25 -10.16 -27.17
C VAL A 62 4.32 -10.78 -28.55
N SER A 63 3.55 -11.84 -28.77
CA SER A 63 3.55 -12.58 -30.05
C SER A 63 2.50 -12.07 -31.05
N SER A 64 1.55 -11.26 -30.60
CA SER A 64 0.43 -10.74 -31.40
C SER A 64 0.03 -9.33 -30.95
N PRO A 65 -0.53 -8.49 -31.84
CA PRO A 65 -1.02 -7.18 -31.42
C PRO A 65 -2.04 -7.27 -30.28
N PHE A 66 -1.92 -6.42 -29.25
CA PHE A 66 -2.87 -6.36 -28.14
C PHE A 66 -3.01 -4.94 -27.56
N PRO A 67 -4.16 -4.60 -26.96
CA PRO A 67 -4.38 -3.28 -26.37
C PRO A 67 -3.57 -3.12 -25.08
N VAL A 68 -2.89 -1.98 -24.97
CA VAL A 68 -2.16 -1.53 -23.78
C VAL A 68 -2.69 -0.16 -23.37
N GLN A 69 -2.66 0.12 -22.08
CA GLN A 69 -2.98 1.44 -21.53
C GLN A 69 -1.88 1.82 -20.54
N ILE A 70 -1.33 3.03 -20.69
CA ILE A 70 -0.32 3.59 -19.77
C ILE A 70 -0.81 4.96 -19.33
N ASP A 71 -0.94 5.18 -18.02
CA ASP A 71 -1.35 6.46 -17.42
C ASP A 71 -2.59 7.12 -18.06
N GLY A 72 -3.55 6.30 -18.51
CA GLY A 72 -4.77 6.78 -19.18
C GLY A 72 -4.74 6.78 -20.71
N GLU A 73 -3.57 6.61 -21.33
CA GLU A 73 -3.38 6.65 -22.78
C GLU A 73 -3.40 5.25 -23.40
N PRO A 74 -4.42 4.89 -24.20
CA PRO A 74 -4.51 3.59 -24.85
C PRO A 74 -3.76 3.54 -26.18
N PHE A 75 -3.13 2.40 -26.48
CA PHE A 75 -2.52 2.11 -27.78
C PHE A 75 -2.50 0.60 -28.08
N ILE A 76 -2.22 0.24 -29.33
CA ILE A 76 -2.02 -1.17 -29.74
C ILE A 76 -0.53 -1.47 -29.76
N GLN A 77 -0.08 -2.33 -28.84
CA GLN A 77 1.28 -2.85 -28.84
C GLN A 77 1.42 -3.91 -29.92
N GLN A 78 2.28 -3.67 -30.91
CA GLN A 78 2.63 -4.65 -31.94
C GLN A 78 3.49 -5.79 -31.35
N PRO A 79 3.60 -6.95 -32.03
CA PRO A 79 4.49 -8.02 -31.61
C PRO A 79 5.91 -7.52 -31.37
N GLY A 80 6.53 -7.96 -30.28
CA GLY A 80 7.84 -7.47 -29.85
C GLY A 80 8.11 -7.66 -28.37
N SER A 81 9.05 -6.89 -27.84
CA SER A 81 9.39 -6.87 -26.43
C SER A 81 9.15 -5.49 -25.84
N LEU A 82 8.36 -5.43 -24.77
CA LEU A 82 8.16 -4.24 -23.95
C LEU A 82 9.01 -4.38 -22.69
N GLU A 83 9.93 -3.46 -22.46
CA GLU A 83 10.73 -3.41 -21.24
C GLU A 83 10.30 -2.21 -20.40
N ILE A 84 10.05 -2.45 -19.12
CA ILE A 84 9.61 -1.46 -18.15
C ILE A 84 10.65 -1.41 -17.04
N THR A 85 11.22 -0.23 -16.84
CA THR A 85 12.26 0.04 -15.84
C THR A 85 11.97 1.35 -15.13
N HIS A 86 12.50 1.47 -13.92
CA HIS A 86 12.43 2.72 -13.18
C HIS A 86 13.34 3.78 -13.82
N HIS A 87 12.75 4.86 -14.34
CA HIS A 87 13.50 6.00 -14.90
C HIS A 87 13.85 7.08 -13.86
N GLY A 88 12.88 7.50 -13.04
CA GLY A 88 13.05 8.58 -12.08
C GLY A 88 12.01 8.58 -10.97
N GLN A 89 12.28 9.33 -9.91
CA GLN A 89 11.45 9.41 -8.72
C GLN A 89 11.27 10.87 -8.28
N VAL A 90 10.04 11.24 -7.95
CA VAL A 90 9.67 12.58 -7.49
C VAL A 90 9.02 12.49 -6.12
N PHE A 91 9.22 13.53 -5.30
CA PHE A 91 8.56 13.65 -4.00
C PHE A 91 7.11 14.08 -4.22
N MET A 92 6.18 13.23 -3.80
CA MET A 92 4.74 13.46 -3.91
C MET A 92 4.15 13.71 -2.53
N LEU A 93 3.19 14.62 -2.44
CA LEU A 93 2.38 14.76 -1.23
C LEU A 93 1.56 13.47 -1.04
N ARG A 94 1.67 12.89 0.16
CA ARG A 94 0.91 11.73 0.58
C ARG A 94 -0.03 12.16 1.69
N ARG A 95 -1.26 11.63 1.70
CA ARG A 95 -2.15 11.74 2.87
C ARG A 95 -1.39 11.21 4.07
N ALA A 96 -1.21 12.02 5.12
CA ALA A 96 -0.65 11.55 6.38
C ALA A 96 -1.34 10.23 6.71
N SER A 97 -0.54 9.17 6.90
CA SER A 97 -1.13 7.90 7.28
C SER A 97 -2.01 8.17 8.49
N ASP A 98 -3.22 7.60 8.48
CA ASP A 98 -3.82 7.19 9.73
C ASP A 98 -2.88 6.11 10.28
N GLU A 99 -1.69 6.49 10.76
CA GLU A 99 -0.99 5.63 11.72
C GLU A 99 -2.06 5.27 12.72
N PRO A 100 -2.16 4.00 13.15
CA PRO A 100 -3.09 3.68 14.21
C PRO A 100 -2.78 4.68 15.30
N ARG A 101 -3.75 5.54 15.64
CA ARG A 101 -3.63 6.59 16.66
C ARG A 101 -2.98 6.03 17.94
N GLY A 102 -2.98 4.70 18.11
CA GLY A 102 -2.15 3.89 19.00
C GLY A 102 -0.64 4.15 19.04
N HIS A 103 0.11 4.39 17.95
CA HIS A 103 1.56 4.66 18.06
C HIS A 103 1.82 6.04 18.69
N ALA A 104 1.14 7.07 18.20
CA ALA A 104 1.15 8.40 18.81
C ALA A 104 0.64 8.37 20.26
N ALA A 105 -0.42 7.60 20.55
CA ALA A 105 -0.96 7.43 21.89
C ALA A 105 0.03 6.69 22.82
N ALA A 106 0.78 5.71 22.31
CA ALA A 106 1.81 5.01 23.07
C ALA A 106 2.97 5.95 23.46
N ILE A 107 3.50 6.71 22.49
CA ILE A 107 4.54 7.72 22.74
C ILE A 107 4.04 8.75 23.75
N MET A 108 2.82 9.28 23.57
CA MET A 108 2.28 10.28 24.49
C MET A 108 2.04 9.72 25.89
N ASN A 109 1.61 8.47 26.04
CA ASN A 109 1.47 7.84 27.36
C ASN A 109 2.83 7.68 28.05
N GLU A 110 3.88 7.31 27.30
CA GLU A 110 5.25 7.23 27.81
C GLU A 110 5.77 8.60 28.28
N VAL A 111 5.54 9.66 27.48
CA VAL A 111 5.91 11.03 27.86
C VAL A 111 5.17 11.49 29.12
N LEU A 112 3.89 11.18 29.25
CA LEU A 112 3.10 11.54 30.44
C LEU A 112 3.54 10.75 31.69
N LEU A 113 3.95 9.50 31.52
CA LEU A 113 4.56 8.69 32.58
C LEU A 113 5.89 9.31 33.05
N ASP A 114 6.78 9.65 32.13
CA ASP A 114 8.06 10.28 32.44
C ASP A 114 7.88 11.65 33.13
N ALA A 115 6.94 12.46 32.65
CA ALA A 115 6.61 13.76 33.25
C ALA A 115 6.06 13.64 34.69
N GLU A 116 5.26 12.61 34.98
CA GLU A 116 4.79 12.32 36.34
C GLU A 116 5.94 11.85 37.24
N CYS A 117 6.81 10.96 36.74
CA CYS A 117 8.00 10.50 37.47
C CYS A 117 8.96 11.65 37.80
N LYS A 118 9.09 12.63 36.90
CA LYS A 118 9.92 13.83 37.11
C LYS A 118 9.22 14.93 37.92
N GLY A 119 7.97 14.72 38.33
CA GLY A 119 7.18 15.70 39.08
C GLY A 119 6.79 16.95 38.27
N VAL A 120 6.92 16.92 36.94
CA VAL A 120 6.51 17.99 36.03
C VAL A 120 4.98 18.12 36.01
N ILE A 121 4.28 16.98 36.13
CA ILE A 121 2.83 16.89 36.29
C ILE A 121 2.49 15.98 37.46
N ASN A 122 1.31 16.16 38.05
CA ASN A 122 0.77 15.25 39.07
C ASN A 122 -0.19 14.21 38.46
N ALA A 123 -0.56 13.20 39.26
CA ALA A 123 -1.45 12.12 38.83
C ALA A 123 -2.82 12.59 38.33
N ALA A 124 -3.37 13.67 38.90
CA ALA A 124 -4.65 14.24 38.46
C ALA A 124 -4.53 14.90 37.09
N GLN A 125 -3.44 15.64 36.85
CA GLN A 125 -3.13 16.27 35.56
C GLN A 125 -2.88 15.22 34.48
N LYS A 126 -2.12 14.16 34.79
CA LYS A 126 -1.93 13.03 33.88
C LYS A 126 -3.25 12.38 33.48
N LYS A 127 -4.14 12.12 34.46
CA LYS A 127 -5.47 11.54 34.20
C LYS A 127 -6.32 12.42 33.29
N GLN A 128 -6.31 13.73 33.50
CA GLN A 128 -7.03 14.70 32.66
C GLN A 128 -6.49 14.72 31.22
N LEU A 129 -5.16 14.73 31.06
CA LEU A 129 -4.51 14.72 29.75
C LEU A 129 -4.81 13.43 28.97
N LEU A 130 -4.74 12.26 29.62
CA LEU A 130 -5.12 10.98 29.02
C LEU A 130 -6.59 10.96 28.58
N GLN A 131 -7.50 11.54 29.39
CA GLN A 131 -8.92 11.61 29.05
C GLN A 131 -9.17 12.54 27.85
N GLN A 132 -8.49 13.68 27.78
CA GLN A 132 -8.55 14.58 26.62
C GLN A 132 -7.97 13.95 25.37
N MET A 133 -6.88 13.20 25.50
CA MET A 133 -6.30 12.44 24.39
C MET A 133 -7.27 11.38 23.88
N ALA A 134 -7.92 10.62 24.77
CA ALA A 134 -8.90 9.62 24.38
C ALA A 134 -10.09 10.21 23.59
N LEU A 135 -10.46 11.46 23.85
CA LEU A 135 -11.55 12.15 23.14
C LEU A 135 -11.15 12.71 21.76
N ASN A 136 -9.86 12.99 21.55
CA ASN A 136 -9.37 13.64 20.33
C ASN A 136 -8.60 12.69 19.40
N LEU A 137 -8.07 11.59 19.94
CA LEU A 137 -7.34 10.53 19.23
C LEU A 137 -8.17 9.28 18.96
N PHE A 138 -9.43 9.17 19.41
CA PHE A 138 -10.35 8.12 18.97
C PHE A 138 -11.59 8.69 18.30
#